data_AF-A0A9W7E1D6-F1
#
_entry.id   AF-A0A9W7E1D6-F1
#
_cell.length_a   1.000
_cell.length_b   1.000
_cell.length_c   1.000
_cell.angle_alpha   90.00
_cell.angle_beta   90.00
_cell.angle_gamma   90.00
#
_symmetry.space_group_name_H-M   'P 1'
#
loop_
_entity.id
_entity.type
_entity.pdbx_description
1 polymer ?
#
loop_
_entity_poly.entity_id
_entity_poly.type
_entity_poly.pdbx_seq_one_letter_code
_entity_poly.pdbx_strand_id
1 'polypeptide(L)'
;MIVDMIVLNAYAIPSTTEFDQFYAPMIDWYTQIADHYRYARNITSIATNLLMRFAALHEFDNVLSPLHHAFSSSSKHLKRSFQLTAMSAFLLASKVAGEYGMTPVILSGLSRGLFTKEDIVRGEEAILEGLR
;
A
#
# COMPACT_ATOMS: atom_id res chain seq x y z
N MET A 1 -26.99 -22.10 17.57
CA MET A 1 -26.29 -22.03 16.28
C MET A 1 -26.66 -20.72 15.60
N ILE A 2 -26.05 -19.62 16.04
CA ILE A 2 -26.03 -18.34 15.33
C ILE A 2 -24.59 -17.89 15.48
N VAL A 3 -23.93 -17.77 14.33
CA VAL A 3 -22.51 -17.49 14.18
C VAL A 3 -22.21 -16.18 14.90
N ASP A 4 -21.26 -16.24 15.83
CA ASP A 4 -20.74 -15.09 16.56
C ASP A 4 -20.37 -13.99 15.58
N MET A 5 -20.81 -12.78 15.95
CA MET A 5 -20.48 -11.51 15.36
C MET A 5 -18.97 -11.47 15.08
N ILE A 6 -18.59 -11.64 13.81
CA ILE A 6 -17.37 -11.02 13.32
C ILE A 6 -17.63 -9.52 13.48
N VAL A 7 -17.11 -8.99 14.57
CA VAL A 7 -16.89 -7.57 14.80
C VAL A 7 -16.02 -7.10 13.64
N LEU A 8 -16.68 -6.77 12.52
CA LEU A 8 -16.23 -5.77 11.58
C LEU A 8 -16.16 -4.49 12.40
N ASN A 9 -15.05 -4.36 13.12
CA ASN A 9 -14.64 -3.11 13.70
C ASN A 9 -14.62 -2.17 12.51
N ALA A 10 -15.65 -1.33 12.42
CA ALA A 10 -15.72 -0.23 11.49
C ALA A 10 -14.60 0.71 11.91
N TYR A 11 -13.38 0.38 11.48
CA TYR A 11 -12.29 1.32 11.42
C TYR A 11 -12.86 2.44 10.56
N ALA A 12 -13.23 3.53 11.24
CA ALA A 12 -13.59 4.77 10.59
C ALA A 12 -12.37 5.15 9.75
N ILE A 13 -12.39 4.75 8.48
CA ILE A 13 -11.49 5.28 7.47
C ILE A 13 -11.72 6.79 7.57
N PRO A 14 -10.70 7.59 7.91
CA PRO A 14 -10.88 9.02 8.05
C PRO A 14 -11.49 9.53 6.73
N SER A 15 -12.73 10.01 6.77
CA SER A 15 -13.40 10.57 5.60
C SER A 15 -12.81 11.96 5.34
N THR A 16 -11.53 12.01 5.00
CA THR A 16 -10.87 13.17 4.45
C THR A 16 -10.86 12.98 2.95
N THR A 17 -11.50 13.89 2.24
CA THR A 17 -11.66 13.93 0.78
C THR A 17 -10.35 13.70 0.01
N GLU A 18 -9.20 13.89 0.65
CA GLU A 18 -7.86 13.64 0.14
C GLU A 18 -7.48 12.15 0.09
N PHE A 19 -7.89 11.32 1.07
CA PHE A 19 -7.57 9.90 1.04
C PHE A 19 -8.25 9.20 -0.15
N ASP A 20 -9.52 9.51 -0.38
CA ASP A 20 -10.28 9.00 -1.52
C ASP A 20 -9.66 9.42 -2.87
N GLN A 21 -9.08 10.63 -2.94
CA GLN A 21 -8.39 11.12 -4.13
C GLN A 21 -7.12 10.33 -4.46
N PHE A 22 -6.45 9.73 -3.47
CA PHE A 22 -5.28 8.87 -3.70
C PHE A 22 -5.67 7.40 -3.85
N TYR A 23 -6.71 6.97 -3.14
CA TYR A 23 -7.12 5.59 -3.07
C TYR A 23 -7.69 5.07 -4.39
N ALA A 24 -8.68 5.76 -4.98
CA ALA A 24 -9.32 5.28 -6.21
C ALA A 24 -8.32 5.10 -7.38
N PRO A 25 -7.42 6.06 -7.69
CA PRO A 25 -6.39 5.86 -8.70
C PRO A 25 -5.44 4.70 -8.40
N MET A 26 -5.18 4.39 -7.13
CA MET A 26 -4.32 3.26 -6.76
C MET A 26 -5.01 1.90 -6.93
N ILE A 27 -6.32 1.82 -6.71
CA ILE A 27 -7.09 0.59 -7.03
C ILE A 27 -7.10 0.32 -8.53
N ASP A 28 -7.26 1.37 -9.34
CA ASP A 28 -7.16 1.27 -10.79
C ASP A 28 -5.76 0.82 -11.21
N TRP A 29 -4.71 1.37 -10.59
CA TRP A 29 -3.33 0.97 -10.83
C TRP A 29 -3.11 -0.51 -10.47
N TYR A 30 -3.58 -1.00 -9.32
CA TYR A 30 -3.49 -2.41 -8.95
C TYR A 30 -4.14 -3.32 -9.99
N THR A 31 -5.31 -2.93 -10.50
CA THR A 31 -6.04 -3.70 -11.50
C THR A 31 -5.25 -3.74 -12.82
N GLN A 32 -4.72 -2.61 -13.28
CA GLN A 32 -3.90 -2.55 -14.49
C GLN A 32 -2.62 -3.39 -14.38
N ILE A 33 -1.94 -3.36 -13.23
CA ILE A 33 -0.74 -4.18 -13.00
C ILE A 33 -1.11 -5.65 -12.94
N ALA A 34 -2.17 -6.03 -12.20
CA ALA A 34 -2.62 -7.41 -12.13
C ALA A 34 -2.98 -7.97 -13.52
N ASP A 35 -3.69 -7.19 -14.34
CA ASP A 35 -4.05 -7.58 -15.71
C ASP A 35 -2.81 -7.68 -16.61
N HIS A 36 -1.88 -6.73 -16.54
CA HIS A 36 -0.66 -6.73 -17.35
C HIS A 36 0.22 -7.96 -17.07
N TYR A 37 0.38 -8.32 -15.80
CA TYR A 37 1.18 -9.48 -15.37
C TYR A 37 0.36 -10.78 -15.28
N ARG A 38 -0.93 -10.73 -15.63
CA ARG A 38 -1.88 -11.86 -15.60
C ARG A 38 -2.00 -12.53 -14.22
N TYR A 39 -1.92 -11.73 -13.16
CA TYR A 39 -2.13 -12.19 -11.80
C TYR A 39 -3.59 -12.44 -11.49
N ALA A 40 -3.82 -13.32 -10.52
CA ALA A 40 -5.16 -13.56 -10.00
C ALA A 40 -5.75 -12.29 -9.36
N ARG A 41 -7.04 -12.05 -9.60
CA ARG A 41 -7.73 -10.83 -9.15
C ARG A 41 -7.77 -10.68 -7.62
N ASN A 42 -7.61 -11.77 -6.87
CA ASN A 42 -7.55 -11.71 -5.41
C ASN A 42 -6.33 -10.91 -4.91
N ILE A 43 -5.25 -10.78 -5.69
CA ILE A 43 -4.08 -9.98 -5.31
C ILE A 43 -4.44 -8.52 -5.10
N THR A 44 -5.29 -7.94 -5.96
CA THR A 44 -5.71 -6.54 -5.77
C THR A 44 -6.46 -6.38 -4.45
N SER A 45 -7.32 -7.34 -4.11
CA SER A 45 -8.07 -7.34 -2.84
C SER A 45 -7.15 -7.46 -1.62
N ILE A 46 -6.13 -8.33 -1.69
CA ILE A 46 -5.13 -8.48 -0.61
C ILE A 46 -4.30 -7.20 -0.47
N ALA A 47 -3.82 -6.63 -1.58
CA ALA A 47 -3.03 -5.40 -1.59
C ALA A 47 -3.81 -4.24 -0.99
N THR A 48 -5.06 -4.07 -1.40
CA THR A 48 -5.99 -3.10 -0.85
C THR A 48 -6.19 -3.30 0.65
N ASN A 49 -6.41 -4.54 1.10
CA ASN A 49 -6.60 -4.82 2.52
C ASN A 49 -5.35 -4.46 3.35
N LEU A 50 -4.16 -4.81 2.87
CA LEU A 50 -2.90 -4.48 3.52
C LEU A 50 -2.70 -2.95 3.60
N LEU A 51 -2.91 -2.25 2.49
CA LEU A 51 -2.80 -0.80 2.43
C LEU A 51 -3.78 -0.11 3.38
N MET A 52 -5.05 -0.53 3.39
CA MET A 52 -6.09 0.05 4.24
C MET A 52 -5.83 -0.21 5.72
N ARG A 53 -5.40 -1.43 6.09
CA ARG A 53 -5.06 -1.74 7.47
C ARG A 53 -3.85 -0.95 7.95
N PHE A 54 -2.84 -0.81 7.09
CA PHE A 54 -1.68 0.01 7.41
C PHE A 54 -2.08 1.48 7.57
N ALA A 55 -2.85 2.02 6.62
CA ALA A 55 -3.39 3.39 6.67
C ALA A 55 -4.22 3.68 7.93
N ALA A 56 -5.04 2.72 8.37
CA ALA A 56 -5.90 2.88 9.53
C ALA A 56 -5.12 2.89 10.86
N LEU A 57 -3.96 2.23 10.89
CA LEU A 57 -3.10 2.17 12.09
C LEU A 57 -2.06 3.29 12.12
N HIS A 58 -1.73 3.86 10.96
CA HIS A 58 -0.60 4.74 10.78
C HIS A 58 -1.00 5.98 9.99
N GLU A 59 -0.80 7.16 10.59
CA GLU A 59 -0.78 8.39 9.81
C GLU A 59 0.43 8.35 8.88
N PHE A 60 0.20 8.39 7.56
CA PHE A 60 1.25 8.27 6.54
C PHE A 60 2.38 9.31 6.68
N ASP A 61 2.11 10.45 7.32
CA ASP A 61 3.11 11.49 7.62
C ASP A 61 4.10 11.07 8.73
N ASN A 62 3.71 10.15 9.63
CA ASN A 62 4.50 9.81 10.81
C ASN A 62 5.36 8.55 10.66
N VAL A 63 4.99 7.60 9.78
CA VAL A 63 5.64 6.27 9.74
C VAL A 63 6.77 6.13 8.73
N LEU A 64 6.70 6.85 7.61
CA LEU A 64 7.81 6.93 6.65
C LEU A 64 8.71 8.16 6.90
N SER A 65 8.40 8.96 7.91
CA SER A 65 9.12 10.17 8.35
C SER A 65 10.61 9.95 8.68
N PRO A 66 11.05 8.81 9.26
CA PRO A 66 12.48 8.59 9.54
C PRO A 66 13.33 8.50 8.26
N LEU A 67 12.74 8.17 7.11
CA LEU A 67 13.45 8.13 5.83
C LEU A 67 13.71 9.53 5.24
N HIS A 68 13.00 10.56 5.74
CA HIS A 68 13.02 11.90 5.18
C HIS A 68 13.07 12.92 6.33
N HIS A 69 14.27 13.14 6.86
CA HIS A 69 14.50 14.14 7.90
C HIS A 69 14.09 15.54 7.40
N ALA A 70 13.17 16.14 8.16
CA ALA A 70 12.80 17.55 8.17
C ALA A 70 12.00 18.10 6.96
N PHE A 71 11.00 18.92 7.31
CA PHE A 71 10.24 19.88 6.49
C PHE A 71 8.85 19.45 5.98
N SER A 72 7.86 20.11 6.59
CA SER A 72 6.60 20.58 5.99
C SER A 72 5.56 19.53 5.55
N SER A 73 4.40 19.60 6.23
CA SER A 73 3.07 19.08 5.86
C SER A 73 2.65 19.52 4.45
N SER A 74 3.32 19.03 3.41
CA SER A 74 2.94 19.27 2.02
C SER A 74 2.30 18.01 1.44
N SER A 75 1.11 18.16 0.86
CA SER A 75 0.33 17.11 0.16
C SER A 75 1.15 16.24 -0.81
N LYS A 76 2.27 16.76 -1.33
CA LYS A 76 3.22 16.02 -2.18
C LYS A 76 3.96 14.90 -1.44
N HIS A 77 4.39 15.12 -0.20
CA HIS A 77 5.06 14.09 0.61
C HIS A 77 4.09 12.98 0.99
N LEU A 78 2.89 13.36 1.44
CA LEU A 78 1.81 12.43 1.73
C LEU A 78 1.48 11.53 0.52
N LYS A 79 1.32 12.13 -0.67
CA LYS A 79 1.07 11.39 -1.91
C LYS A 79 2.21 10.42 -2.26
N ARG A 80 3.46 10.85 -2.11
CA ARG A 80 4.64 10.01 -2.38
C ARG A 80 4.71 8.83 -1.40
N SER A 81 4.56 9.08 -0.11
CA SER A 81 4.52 8.06 0.94
C SER A 81 3.41 7.05 0.69
N PHE A 82 2.19 7.52 0.41
CA PHE A 82 1.05 6.67 0.06
C PHE A 82 1.34 5.79 -1.16
N GLN A 83 1.89 6.36 -2.23
CA GLN A 83 2.23 5.60 -3.44
C GLN A 83 3.29 4.53 -3.15
N LEU A 84 4.33 4.84 -2.38
CA LEU A 84 5.34 3.87 -1.98
C LEU A 84 4.71 2.71 -1.18
N THR A 85 3.94 3.03 -0.14
CA THR A 85 3.23 2.01 0.66
C THR A 85 2.31 1.17 -0.20
N ALA A 86 1.56 1.78 -1.12
CA ALA A 86 0.67 1.05 -2.00
C ALA A 86 1.43 0.10 -2.94
N MET A 87 2.57 0.52 -3.51
CA MET A 87 3.39 -0.36 -4.34
C MET A 87 3.99 -1.52 -3.53
N SER A 88 4.48 -1.25 -2.32
CA SER A 88 5.00 -2.29 -1.42
C SER A 88 3.90 -3.24 -0.92
N ALA A 89 2.68 -2.76 -0.68
CA ALA A 89 1.53 -3.60 -0.35
C ALA A 89 1.17 -4.55 -1.49
N PHE A 90 1.31 -4.12 -2.75
CA PHE A 90 1.10 -4.99 -3.91
C PHE A 90 2.18 -6.08 -4.02
N LEU A 91 3.44 -5.76 -3.72
CA LEU A 91 4.52 -6.74 -3.64
C LEU A 91 4.21 -7.82 -2.59
N LEU A 92 3.82 -7.39 -1.39
CA LEU A 92 3.44 -8.29 -0.31
C LEU A 92 2.24 -9.15 -0.69
N ALA A 93 1.22 -8.55 -1.31
CA ALA A 93 0.04 -9.28 -1.77
C ALA A 93 0.38 -10.36 -2.79
N SER A 94 1.31 -10.08 -3.72
CA SER A 94 1.75 -11.09 -4.69
C SER A 94 2.45 -12.26 -3.99
N LYS A 95 3.32 -11.98 -3.02
CA LYS A 95 4.00 -13.02 -2.21
C LYS A 95 3.01 -13.86 -1.40
N VAL A 96 2.02 -13.22 -0.77
CA VAL A 96 0.96 -13.88 0.01
C VAL A 96 0.09 -14.77 -0.87
N ALA A 97 -0.20 -14.34 -2.10
CA ALA A 97 -0.98 -15.10 -3.05
C ALA A 97 -0.18 -16.22 -3.76
N GLY A 98 1.13 -16.33 -3.52
CA GLY A 98 2.00 -17.30 -4.19
C GLY A 98 2.46 -16.88 -5.60
N GLU A 99 2.24 -15.63 -6.00
CA GLU A 99 2.65 -15.05 -7.28
C GLU A 99 4.00 -14.33 -7.12
N TYR A 100 5.09 -15.08 -7.28
CA TYR A 100 6.47 -14.59 -7.05
C TYR A 100 7.10 -13.85 -8.24
N GLY A 101 6.34 -13.61 -9.32
CA GLY A 101 6.84 -12.90 -10.49
C GLY A 101 7.10 -11.40 -10.25
N MET A 102 6.47 -10.81 -9.24
CA MET A 102 6.62 -9.39 -8.92
C MET A 102 7.84 -9.19 -8.04
N THR A 103 8.74 -8.29 -8.44
CA THR A 103 10.00 -8.02 -7.72
C THR A 103 10.14 -6.52 -7.42
N PRO A 104 10.94 -6.14 -6.41
CA PRO A 104 11.23 -4.74 -6.12
C PRO A 104 11.81 -3.97 -7.32
N VAL A 105 12.59 -4.65 -8.18
CA VAL A 105 13.17 -4.05 -9.39
C VAL A 105 12.09 -3.71 -10.41
N ILE A 106 11.11 -4.59 -10.62
CA ILE A 106 9.98 -4.35 -11.51
C ILE A 106 9.16 -3.15 -11.01
N LEU A 107 8.82 -3.14 -9.71
CA LEU A 107 8.06 -2.04 -9.12
C LEU A 107 8.81 -0.71 -9.17
N SER A 108 10.11 -0.70 -8.91
CA SER A 108 10.95 0.48 -9.10
C SER A 108 10.89 1.00 -10.55
N GLY A 109 10.92 0.11 -11.55
CA GLY A 109 10.72 0.47 -12.96
C GLY A 109 9.35 1.06 -13.25
N LEU A 110 8.28 0.46 -12.71
CA LEU A 110 6.89 0.94 -12.86
C LEU A 110 6.67 2.31 -12.22
N SER A 111 7.49 2.68 -11.21
CA SER A 111 7.47 4.00 -10.59
C SER A 111 8.07 5.11 -11.45
N ARG A 112 8.65 4.78 -12.62
CA ARG A 112 9.35 5.70 -13.53
C ARG A 112 10.49 6.47 -12.84
N GLY A 113 11.20 5.78 -11.94
CA GLY A 113 12.33 6.34 -11.19
C GLY A 113 11.96 7.15 -9.96
N LEU A 114 10.68 7.18 -9.55
CA LEU A 114 10.25 7.84 -8.32
C LEU A 114 10.73 7.12 -7.05
N PHE A 115 10.88 5.79 -7.15
CA PHE A 115 11.33 4.91 -6.07
C PHE A 115 12.43 3.97 -6.56
N THR A 116 13.43 3.77 -5.71
CA THR A 116 14.46 2.75 -5.89
C THR A 116 13.97 1.38 -5.43
N LYS A 117 14.69 0.30 -5.78
CA LYS A 117 14.35 -1.04 -5.26
C LYS A 117 14.48 -1.08 -3.73
N GLU A 118 15.43 -0.35 -3.16
CA GLU A 118 15.65 -0.23 -1.72
C GLU A 118 14.46 0.43 -1.03
N ASP A 119 13.87 1.46 -1.65
CA ASP A 119 12.66 2.10 -1.12
C ASP A 119 11.49 1.12 -1.06
N ILE A 120 11.30 0.31 -2.12
CA ILE A 120 10.23 -0.70 -2.16
C ILE A 120 10.42 -1.76 -1.05
N VAL A 121 11.66 -2.24 -0.86
CA VAL A 121 11.99 -3.23 0.18
C VAL A 121 11.75 -2.67 1.57
N ARG A 122 12.22 -1.45 1.85
CA ARG A 122 11.95 -0.79 3.14
C ARG A 122 10.47 -0.52 3.37
N GLY A 123 9.73 -0.18 2.31
CA GLY A 123 8.27 -0.01 2.37
C GLY A 123 7.56 -1.33 2.71
N GLU A 124 8.06 -2.46 2.20
CA GLU A 124 7.56 -3.79 2.56
C GLU A 124 7.84 -4.11 4.05
N GLU A 125 9.07 -3.87 4.51
CA GLU A 125 9.45 -4.05 5.92
C GLU A 125 8.58 -3.19 6.85
N ALA A 126 8.38 -1.92 6.51
CA ALA A 126 7.54 -1.00 7.27
C ALA A 126 6.09 -1.48 7.38
N ILE A 127 5.51 -2.02 6.29
CA ILE A 127 4.15 -2.59 6.33
C ILE A 127 4.10 -3.82 7.25
N LEU A 128 5.09 -4.71 7.14
CA LEU A 128 5.16 -5.91 7.98
C LEU A 128 5.32 -5.58 9.46
N GLU A 129 6.15 -4.59 9.80
CA GLU A 129 6.33 -4.12 11.17
C GLU A 129 5.10 -3.40 11.69
N GLY A 130 4.47 -2.57 10.86
CA GLY A 130 3.28 -1.80 11.22
C GLY A 130 1.99 -2.61 11.36
N LEU A 131 1.95 -3.85 10.84
CA LEU A 131 0.79 -4.74 10.90
C LEU A 131 0.94 -5.89 11.92
N ARG A 132 2.05 -5.95 12.66
CA ARG A 132 2.24 -6.86 13.80
C ARG A 132 1.40 -6.43 15.00
#